data_AF-A0A520IN65-F1
#
_entry.id   AF-A0A520IN65-F1
#
_cell.length_a   1.000
_cell.length_b   1.000
_cell.length_c   1.000
_cell.angle_alpha   90.00
_cell.angle_beta   90.00
_cell.angle_gamma   90.00
#
_symmetry.space_group_name_H-M   'P 1'
#
loop_
_entity.id
_entity.type
_entity.pdbx_description
1 polymer ?
#
loop_
_entity_poly.entity_id
_entity_poly.type
_entity_poly.pdbx_seq_one_letter_code
_entity_poly.pdbx_strand_id
1 'polypeptide(L)'
;LPGEFVTTDAGTGLVHMAPDHGEDDFLLCKQYGIDPVFAVDAGGMYRADWAWLGGQGSVINKKFVAAEGPICSDLRAAGALLAASDDFKHSYPHSWRSKAKVIQRATPQWFIPMDRSATSEQPGAVRSAEVGSRSEPSAAASNGATLRGIALDAIAATQWVPARAENRITAMVEGRPDWVISRQRAWGVPIALYVHRQTGEYLVDPAVNARIVAAFRAGGADAWFTADHQTLLGPDYAAADYEAVGDILDVWFDSGCTYVFTLEARYGEGTRADLYVEGSDQHRGWFQSSLLESSGTRGHAPYKAVLTHGFALDDKGRKMSKSLGNVIDPLKIIGESGADILRMWVASTDYFDDVKIGKEVLATASDAYRKLRNTFRYLLGALDGFTEEERVAVADMPELERYVLHRLGMLDTELREAATGYEFNRYIRLLTDFANEDLSAFFFDVRKDSLYCDAAESVKRRSYRSVLDTLFHALVRY
;
A
#
# COMPACT_ATOMS: atom_id res chain seq x y z
N LEU A 1 31.96 23.30 -11.13
CA LEU A 1 31.58 22.31 -12.17
C LEU A 1 30.24 22.77 -12.76
N PRO A 2 30.00 22.65 -14.08
CA PRO A 2 28.67 22.89 -14.62
C PRO A 2 27.73 21.76 -14.17
N GLY A 3 26.60 22.11 -13.56
CA GLY A 3 25.58 21.15 -13.12
C GLY A 3 24.20 21.62 -13.57
N GLU A 4 23.48 20.78 -14.31
CA GLU A 4 22.16 21.14 -14.89
C GLU A 4 21.07 21.31 -13.81
N PHE A 5 21.28 20.74 -12.62
CA PHE A 5 20.39 20.87 -11.47
C PHE A 5 20.51 22.23 -10.75
N VAL A 6 21.48 23.07 -11.11
CA VAL A 6 21.68 24.37 -10.48
C VAL A 6 20.69 25.39 -11.05
N THR A 7 19.89 26.00 -10.18
CA THR A 7 18.92 27.04 -10.53
C THR A 7 19.28 28.38 -9.89
N THR A 8 18.70 29.47 -10.40
CA THR A 8 18.82 30.83 -9.82
C THR A 8 17.64 31.20 -8.92
N ASP A 9 16.69 30.29 -8.73
CA ASP A 9 15.46 30.56 -7.98
C ASP A 9 15.69 30.57 -6.46
N ALA A 10 16.76 29.93 -5.99
CA ALA A 10 17.16 29.89 -4.59
C ALA A 10 18.68 29.92 -4.42
N GLY A 11 19.16 30.50 -3.31
CA GLY A 11 20.58 30.59 -3.01
C GLY A 11 21.31 31.64 -3.87
N THR A 12 22.54 31.32 -4.29
CA THR A 12 23.44 32.25 -5.00
C THR A 12 23.65 31.88 -6.46
N GLY A 13 23.03 30.80 -6.94
CA GLY A 13 23.38 30.18 -8.23
C GLY A 13 24.75 29.46 -8.23
N LEU A 14 25.42 29.39 -7.07
CA LEU A 14 26.65 28.65 -6.86
C LEU A 14 26.44 27.64 -5.73
N VAL A 15 26.57 26.35 -6.03
CA VAL A 15 26.29 25.26 -5.09
C VAL A 15 27.61 24.63 -4.63
N HIS A 16 27.79 24.52 -3.31
CA HIS A 16 28.89 23.76 -2.72
C HIS A 16 28.65 22.26 -2.94
N MET A 17 29.69 21.53 -3.35
CA MET A 17 29.60 20.10 -3.64
C MET A 17 30.28 19.28 -2.55
N ALA A 18 29.55 18.35 -1.95
CA ALA A 18 30.02 17.37 -0.98
C ALA A 18 29.53 15.95 -1.37
N PRO A 19 30.26 15.21 -2.22
CA PRO A 19 29.80 13.94 -2.81
C PRO A 19 29.48 12.80 -1.83
N ASP A 20 29.84 12.90 -0.54
CA ASP A 20 29.39 11.96 0.49
C ASP A 20 27.96 12.28 1.01
N HIS A 21 27.42 13.46 0.73
CA HIS A 21 26.21 13.99 1.38
C HIS A 21 25.11 14.48 0.43
N GLY A 22 25.28 14.26 -0.87
CA GLY A 22 24.29 14.62 -1.90
C GLY A 22 24.39 13.65 -3.09
N GLU A 23 23.24 13.22 -3.63
CA GLU A 23 23.21 12.34 -4.81
C GLU A 23 23.68 13.08 -6.07
N ASP A 24 23.14 14.27 -6.34
CA ASP A 24 23.58 15.12 -7.45
C ASP A 24 25.08 15.46 -7.31
N ASP A 25 25.53 15.70 -6.09
CA ASP A 25 26.93 15.92 -5.75
C ASP A 25 27.79 14.72 -6.10
N PHE A 26 27.38 13.53 -5.66
CA PHE A 26 28.08 12.28 -5.94
C PHE A 26 28.18 12.03 -7.45
N LEU A 27 27.07 12.14 -8.18
CA LEU A 27 27.01 11.86 -9.61
C LEU A 27 27.85 12.87 -10.41
N LEU A 28 27.75 14.17 -10.11
CA LEU A 28 28.52 15.20 -10.79
C LEU A 28 30.01 15.07 -10.46
N CYS A 29 30.39 14.99 -9.18
CA CYS A 29 31.79 14.85 -8.79
C CYS A 29 32.42 13.60 -9.41
N LYS A 30 31.70 12.47 -9.44
CA LYS A 30 32.16 11.24 -10.09
C LYS A 30 32.45 11.41 -11.58
N GLN A 31 31.62 12.15 -12.32
CA GLN A 31 31.88 12.45 -13.74
C GLN A 31 33.20 13.21 -13.95
N TYR A 32 33.62 14.00 -12.96
CA TYR A 32 34.84 14.79 -13.00
C TYR A 32 36.00 14.16 -12.21
N GLY A 33 35.88 12.89 -11.79
CA GLY A 33 36.94 12.18 -11.06
C GLY A 33 37.24 12.73 -9.67
N ILE A 34 36.24 13.34 -9.00
CA ILE A 34 36.36 13.83 -7.63
C ILE A 34 35.74 12.79 -6.70
N ASP A 35 36.60 12.18 -5.87
CA ASP A 35 36.17 11.15 -4.93
C ASP A 35 35.49 11.74 -3.68
N PRO A 36 34.54 11.00 -3.07
CA PRO A 36 33.96 11.35 -1.79
C PRO A 36 35.00 11.44 -0.68
N VAL A 37 34.96 12.54 0.07
CA VAL A 37 35.66 12.65 1.34
C VAL A 37 34.68 12.27 2.44
N PHE A 38 34.79 11.03 2.91
CA PHE A 38 34.02 10.58 4.05
C PHE A 38 34.48 11.40 5.27
N ALA A 39 33.57 12.05 5.98
CA ALA A 39 33.87 12.74 7.25
C ALA A 39 33.03 12.19 8.41
N VAL A 40 31.97 11.42 8.10
CA VAL A 40 30.90 11.05 9.03
C VAL A 40 30.82 9.54 9.20
N ASP A 41 30.75 9.09 10.45
CA ASP A 41 30.60 7.68 10.80
C ASP A 41 29.14 7.19 10.75
N ALA A 42 28.92 5.91 11.07
CA ALA A 42 27.59 5.29 11.00
C ALA A 42 26.63 5.79 12.10
N GLY A 43 27.16 6.41 13.16
CA GLY A 43 26.38 7.09 14.20
C GLY A 43 25.95 8.50 13.81
N GLY A 44 26.37 9.01 12.64
CA GLY A 44 26.11 10.38 12.21
C GLY A 44 26.98 11.41 12.93
N MET A 45 28.14 10.97 13.44
CA MET A 45 29.14 11.81 14.11
C MET A 45 30.31 12.08 13.17
N TYR A 46 31.01 13.21 13.33
CA TYR A 46 32.32 13.36 12.70
C TYR A 46 33.24 12.23 13.18
N ARG A 47 33.97 11.58 12.27
CA ARG A 47 34.89 10.50 12.65
C ARG A 47 35.89 10.99 13.69
N ALA A 48 36.31 10.09 14.58
CA ALA A 48 37.26 10.43 15.64
C ALA A 48 38.61 10.94 15.11
N ASP A 49 39.04 10.45 13.94
CA ASP A 49 40.27 10.87 13.25
C ASP A 49 40.08 12.12 12.36
N TRP A 50 38.87 12.67 12.31
CA TRP A 50 38.60 13.88 11.53
C TRP A 50 39.25 15.08 12.18
N ALA A 51 40.03 15.85 11.40
CA ALA A 51 40.92 16.89 11.91
C ALA A 51 40.21 17.99 12.71
N TRP A 52 38.91 18.21 12.47
CA TRP A 52 38.14 19.28 13.07
C TRP A 52 36.78 18.76 13.55
N LEU A 53 36.45 18.96 14.84
CA LEU A 53 35.25 18.45 15.51
C LEU A 53 35.13 16.91 15.59
N GLY A 54 36.21 16.16 15.30
CA GLY A 54 36.22 14.70 15.34
C GLY A 54 35.74 14.14 16.68
N GLY A 55 34.76 13.23 16.63
CA GLY A 55 34.19 12.57 17.81
C GLY A 55 33.38 13.47 18.78
N GLN A 56 33.24 14.77 18.50
CA GLN A 56 32.65 15.72 19.46
C GLN A 56 31.11 15.73 19.47
N GLY A 57 30.45 15.18 18.46
CA GLY A 57 28.99 15.21 18.36
C GLY A 57 28.46 14.90 16.96
N SER A 58 27.13 14.82 16.85
CA SER A 58 26.46 14.59 15.57
C SER A 58 26.63 15.79 14.65
N VAL A 59 26.79 15.54 13.35
CA VAL A 59 26.99 16.60 12.34
C VAL A 59 25.79 17.54 12.20
N ILE A 60 24.59 17.09 12.58
CA ILE A 60 23.35 17.89 12.59
C ILE A 60 23.02 18.48 13.98
N ASN A 61 23.97 18.43 14.91
CA ASN A 61 23.80 19.04 16.23
C ASN A 61 23.59 20.55 16.08
N LYS A 62 22.46 21.07 16.60
CA LYS A 62 22.12 22.50 16.55
C LYS A 62 23.24 23.37 17.13
N LYS A 63 23.98 22.90 18.14
CA LYS A 63 25.12 23.64 18.71
C LYS A 63 26.30 23.79 17.75
N PHE A 64 26.45 22.87 16.78
CA PHE A 64 27.51 22.91 15.78
C PHE A 64 27.12 23.78 14.59
N VAL A 65 25.88 23.64 14.11
CA VAL A 65 25.41 24.24 12.85
C VAL A 65 24.71 25.59 13.01
N ALA A 66 24.50 26.08 14.24
CA ALA A 66 23.90 27.40 14.48
C ALA A 66 24.79 28.53 13.92
N ALA A 67 24.20 29.71 13.73
CA ALA A 67 24.93 30.89 13.23
C ALA A 67 26.09 31.33 14.16
N GLU A 68 25.97 31.04 15.46
CA GLU A 68 27.03 31.25 16.47
C GLU A 68 27.74 29.95 16.87
N GLY A 69 27.53 28.87 16.11
CA GLY A 69 28.23 27.61 16.29
C GLY A 69 29.71 27.69 15.88
N PRO A 70 30.52 26.67 16.23
CA PRO A 70 31.93 26.61 15.89
C PRO A 70 32.17 26.68 14.37
N ILE A 71 31.30 26.09 13.55
CA ILE A 71 31.45 26.09 12.10
C ILE A 71 31.40 27.52 11.54
N CYS A 72 30.37 28.28 11.88
CA CYS A 72 30.23 29.66 11.43
C CYS A 72 31.28 30.57 12.09
N SER A 73 31.64 30.33 13.35
CA SER A 73 32.66 31.09 14.06
C SER A 73 34.03 30.99 13.40
N ASP A 74 34.46 29.79 13.03
CA ASP A 74 35.75 29.57 12.36
C ASP A 74 35.76 30.14 10.94
N LEU A 75 34.66 29.98 10.18
CA LEU A 75 34.52 30.62 8.86
C LEU A 75 34.56 32.15 8.96
N ARG A 76 33.98 32.73 10.01
CA ARG A 76 34.02 34.18 10.27
C ARG A 76 35.44 34.63 10.60
N ALA A 77 36.16 33.89 11.45
CA ALA A 77 37.56 34.17 11.78
C ALA A 77 38.48 34.08 10.55
N ALA A 78 38.18 33.16 9.61
CA ALA A 78 38.88 33.03 8.34
C ALA A 78 38.50 34.08 7.28
N GLY A 79 37.50 34.95 7.56
CA GLY A 79 36.98 35.92 6.59
C GLY A 79 36.17 35.31 5.44
N ALA A 80 35.77 34.04 5.55
CA ALA A 80 35.04 33.29 4.52
C ALA A 80 33.51 33.31 4.72
N LEU A 81 33.01 33.79 5.87
CA LEU A 81 31.57 33.87 6.15
C LEU A 81 30.97 35.21 5.70
N LEU A 82 30.11 35.17 4.68
CA LEU A 82 29.38 36.37 4.23
C LEU A 82 28.09 36.61 5.03
N ALA A 83 27.34 35.54 5.32
CA ALA A 83 26.09 35.60 6.07
C ALA A 83 25.81 34.27 6.77
N ALA A 84 25.17 34.33 7.94
CA ALA A 84 24.62 33.18 8.65
C ALA A 84 23.29 33.57 9.30
N SER A 85 22.29 32.68 9.24
CA SER A 85 20.99 32.89 9.86
C SER A 85 20.40 31.55 10.30
N ASP A 86 19.78 31.54 11.47
CA ASP A 86 19.02 30.39 11.99
C ASP A 86 17.54 30.43 11.61
N ASP A 87 17.08 31.47 10.91
CA ASP A 87 15.65 31.77 10.68
C ASP A 87 15.10 31.20 9.36
N PHE A 88 15.84 30.31 8.71
CA PHE A 88 15.38 29.67 7.47
C PHE A 88 14.47 28.47 7.77
N LYS A 89 13.16 28.66 7.54
CA LYS A 89 12.17 27.58 7.66
C LYS A 89 12.01 26.85 6.35
N HIS A 90 12.23 25.54 6.38
CA HIS A 90 12.08 24.66 5.22
C HIS A 90 11.62 23.26 5.64
N SER A 91 11.18 22.47 4.66
CA SER A 91 10.91 21.05 4.88
C SER A 91 12.22 20.27 4.97
N TYR A 92 12.32 19.34 5.92
CA TYR A 92 13.49 18.51 6.13
C TYR A 92 13.09 17.04 6.27
N PRO A 93 13.84 16.10 5.68
CA PRO A 93 13.50 14.68 5.75
C PRO A 93 13.69 14.12 7.17
N HIS A 94 12.77 13.25 7.58
CA HIS A 94 12.80 12.59 8.88
C HIS A 94 12.53 11.10 8.71
N SER A 95 13.08 10.28 9.60
CA SER A 95 12.78 8.85 9.66
C SER A 95 11.27 8.66 9.85
N TRP A 96 10.65 7.90 8.96
CA TRP A 96 9.21 7.63 9.03
C TRP A 96 8.82 6.92 10.34
N ARG A 97 9.76 6.18 10.95
CA ARG A 97 9.57 5.45 12.21
C ARG A 97 9.99 6.26 13.43
N SER A 98 11.25 6.68 13.55
CA SER A 98 11.76 7.35 14.76
C SER A 98 11.46 8.84 14.81
N LYS A 99 11.06 9.44 13.68
CA LYS A 99 10.90 10.89 13.51
C LYS A 99 12.17 11.70 13.73
N ALA A 100 13.34 11.07 13.88
CA ALA A 100 14.62 11.76 13.91
C ALA A 100 14.96 12.32 12.52
N LYS A 101 15.71 13.42 12.49
CA LYS A 101 16.28 13.98 11.25
C LYS A 101 17.20 12.95 10.59
N VAL A 102 17.12 12.84 9.28
CA VAL A 102 18.01 11.96 8.51
C VAL A 102 19.11 12.78 7.83
N ILE A 103 20.26 12.14 7.62
CA ILE A 103 21.36 12.68 6.83
C ILE A 103 21.63 11.74 5.65
N GLN A 104 22.15 12.29 4.56
CA GLN A 104 22.66 11.49 3.45
C GLN A 104 24.12 11.15 3.71
N ARG A 105 24.49 9.90 3.44
CA ARG A 105 25.86 9.40 3.53
C ARG A 105 26.09 8.37 2.44
N ALA A 106 27.17 8.48 1.69
CA ALA A 106 27.52 7.47 0.69
C ALA A 106 27.97 6.19 1.41
N THR A 107 27.30 5.08 1.10
CA THR A 107 27.61 3.75 1.64
C THR A 107 27.44 2.70 0.56
N PRO A 108 28.23 1.62 0.55
CA PRO A 108 27.95 0.46 -0.28
C PRO A 108 26.57 -0.11 0.07
N GLN A 109 25.72 -0.32 -0.94
CA GLN A 109 24.36 -0.86 -0.79
C GLN A 109 24.02 -1.73 -2.01
N TRP A 110 22.99 -2.56 -1.86
CA TRP A 110 22.43 -3.40 -2.91
C TRP A 110 21.24 -2.72 -3.57
N PHE A 111 21.25 -2.69 -4.90
CA PHE A 111 20.24 -2.02 -5.71
C PHE A 111 19.66 -2.96 -6.75
N ILE A 112 18.35 -2.82 -7.00
CA ILE A 112 17.70 -3.36 -8.19
C ILE A 112 17.63 -2.21 -9.22
N PRO A 113 18.25 -2.37 -10.39
CA PRO A 113 18.26 -1.31 -11.39
C PRO A 113 16.89 -1.14 -12.04
N MET A 114 16.44 0.12 -12.14
CA MET A 114 15.15 0.45 -12.76
C MET A 114 15.25 0.54 -14.28
N ASP A 115 16.34 1.11 -14.79
CA ASP A 115 16.53 1.45 -16.22
C ASP A 115 17.53 0.54 -16.95
N ARG A 116 18.11 -0.44 -16.26
CA ARG A 116 19.04 -1.36 -16.91
C ARG A 116 18.26 -2.34 -17.78
N SER A 117 18.67 -2.45 -19.05
CA SER A 117 17.99 -3.36 -19.97
C SER A 117 18.38 -4.83 -19.75
N ALA A 118 17.41 -5.74 -19.89
CA ALA A 118 17.63 -7.18 -19.86
C ALA A 118 18.64 -7.69 -20.92
N THR A 119 18.90 -6.90 -21.98
CA THR A 119 19.88 -7.23 -23.02
C THR A 119 21.28 -6.65 -22.76
N SER A 120 21.49 -5.92 -21.66
CA SER A 120 22.83 -5.43 -21.31
C SER A 120 23.69 -6.58 -20.79
N GLU A 121 24.57 -7.10 -21.65
CA GLU A 121 25.50 -8.19 -21.35
C GLU A 121 26.29 -7.91 -20.06
N GLN A 122 26.10 -8.78 -19.06
CA GLN A 122 27.12 -9.04 -18.05
C GLN A 122 27.39 -10.55 -18.00
N PRO A 123 28.63 -10.96 -17.67
CA PRO A 123 28.96 -12.37 -17.54
C PRO A 123 28.13 -12.97 -16.40
N GLY A 124 27.39 -14.05 -16.67
CA GLY A 124 26.66 -14.79 -15.64
C GLY A 124 25.17 -14.44 -15.47
N ALA A 125 24.59 -13.60 -16.33
CA ALA A 125 23.13 -13.44 -16.36
C ALA A 125 22.48 -14.78 -16.69
N VAL A 126 21.89 -15.43 -15.67
CA VAL A 126 21.00 -16.57 -15.87
C VAL A 126 19.82 -16.03 -16.67
N ARG A 127 19.81 -16.31 -17.98
CA ARG A 127 18.55 -16.33 -18.74
C ARG A 127 17.64 -17.23 -17.93
N SER A 128 16.51 -16.69 -17.46
CA SER A 128 15.47 -17.49 -16.84
C SER A 128 15.15 -18.66 -17.78
N ALA A 129 15.75 -19.81 -17.47
CA ALA A 129 15.52 -21.02 -18.20
C ALA A 129 14.13 -21.50 -17.79
N GLU A 130 13.24 -21.51 -18.77
CA GLU A 130 12.01 -22.30 -18.79
C GLU A 130 11.06 -22.10 -17.60
N VAL A 131 10.41 -20.94 -17.54
CA VAL A 131 9.07 -20.83 -16.94
C VAL A 131 8.05 -20.93 -18.09
N GLY A 132 7.07 -21.80 -17.92
CA GLY A 132 6.28 -22.44 -18.98
C GLY A 132 5.60 -21.51 -19.99
N SER A 133 5.41 -22.08 -21.20
CA SER A 133 4.44 -21.70 -22.24
C SER A 133 3.99 -20.24 -22.24
N ARG A 134 4.73 -19.40 -22.99
CA ARG A 134 4.27 -18.06 -23.38
C ARG A 134 2.92 -18.16 -24.10
N SER A 135 1.82 -17.82 -23.44
CA SER A 135 0.65 -17.32 -24.15
C SER A 135 1.02 -15.97 -24.75
N GLU A 136 0.79 -15.80 -26.05
CA GLU A 136 1.15 -14.60 -26.80
C GLU A 136 0.64 -13.32 -26.11
N PRO A 137 1.48 -12.29 -25.89
CA PRO A 137 1.00 -11.00 -25.46
C PRO A 137 0.21 -10.35 -26.60
N SER A 138 -0.95 -9.77 -26.30
CA SER A 138 -1.64 -8.89 -27.24
C SER A 138 -0.73 -7.72 -27.59
N ALA A 139 -0.76 -7.33 -28.87
CA ALA A 139 0.11 -6.33 -29.48
C ALA A 139 -0.18 -4.90 -29.00
N ALA A 140 0.13 -4.59 -27.74
CA ALA A 140 0.35 -3.23 -27.27
C ALA A 140 1.85 -2.95 -27.24
N ALA A 141 2.26 -1.76 -27.70
CA ALA A 141 3.65 -1.33 -27.81
C ALA A 141 4.35 -1.41 -26.44
N SER A 142 5.23 -2.40 -26.27
CA SER A 142 5.92 -2.65 -25.01
C SER A 142 7.13 -1.73 -24.85
N ASN A 143 7.24 -1.09 -23.69
CA ASN A 143 8.44 -0.38 -23.24
C ASN A 143 9.47 -1.37 -22.62
N GLY A 144 9.31 -2.68 -22.85
CA GLY A 144 9.85 -3.81 -22.08
C GLY A 144 11.35 -4.06 -22.16
N ALA A 145 12.15 -3.03 -22.39
CA ALA A 145 13.60 -3.11 -22.27
C ALA A 145 14.04 -3.14 -20.80
N THR A 146 13.34 -2.44 -19.90
CA THR A 146 13.76 -2.16 -18.50
C THR A 146 12.68 -2.52 -17.48
N LEU A 147 13.05 -2.66 -16.20
CA LEU A 147 12.08 -2.90 -15.12
C LEU A 147 11.05 -1.77 -15.04
N ARG A 148 11.47 -0.52 -15.19
CA ARG A 148 10.57 0.64 -15.24
C ARG A 148 9.56 0.51 -16.37
N GLY A 149 10.00 0.18 -17.58
CA GLY A 149 9.12 0.03 -18.74
C GLY A 149 8.05 -1.04 -18.52
N ILE A 150 8.45 -2.22 -18.03
CA ILE A 150 7.52 -3.31 -17.72
C ILE A 150 6.52 -2.89 -16.63
N ALA A 151 6.98 -2.20 -15.58
CA ALA A 151 6.12 -1.73 -14.52
C ALA A 151 5.10 -0.69 -14.99
N LEU A 152 5.48 0.22 -15.89
CA LEU A 152 4.57 1.21 -16.49
C LEU A 152 3.51 0.55 -17.38
N ASP A 153 3.92 -0.42 -18.20
CA ASP A 153 3.00 -1.22 -19.02
C ASP A 153 2.01 -1.99 -18.11
N ALA A 154 2.50 -2.54 -17.00
CA ALA A 154 1.69 -3.26 -16.01
C ALA A 154 0.72 -2.34 -15.24
N ILE A 155 1.10 -1.09 -14.97
CA ILE A 155 0.20 -0.08 -14.37
C ILE A 155 -0.95 0.23 -15.32
N ALA A 156 -0.66 0.47 -16.60
CA ALA A 156 -1.67 0.77 -17.62
C ALA A 156 -2.64 -0.40 -17.85
N ALA A 157 -2.18 -1.64 -17.65
CA ALA A 157 -2.98 -2.86 -17.74
C ALA A 157 -3.78 -3.19 -16.45
N THR A 158 -3.68 -2.37 -15.41
CA THR A 158 -4.36 -2.56 -14.11
C THR A 158 -5.55 -1.62 -13.99
N GLN A 159 -6.68 -2.10 -13.46
CA GLN A 159 -7.80 -1.23 -13.11
C GLN A 159 -7.51 -0.48 -11.79
N TRP A 160 -7.54 0.85 -11.82
CA TRP A 160 -7.35 1.69 -10.64
C TRP A 160 -8.67 2.29 -10.16
N VAL A 161 -8.95 2.14 -8.86
CA VAL A 161 -10.16 2.67 -8.23
C VAL A 161 -9.77 3.53 -7.01
N PRO A 162 -10.00 4.85 -7.05
CA PRO A 162 -10.55 5.63 -8.16
C PRO A 162 -9.53 5.77 -9.30
N ALA A 163 -9.99 6.03 -10.53
CA ALA A 163 -9.12 6.12 -11.72
C ALA A 163 -7.94 7.09 -11.55
N ARG A 164 -8.13 8.19 -10.82
CA ARG A 164 -7.07 9.17 -10.50
C ARG A 164 -5.87 8.58 -9.74
N ALA A 165 -6.02 7.42 -9.10
CA ALA A 165 -4.94 6.74 -8.37
C ALA A 165 -3.82 6.26 -9.29
N GLU A 166 -4.14 5.96 -10.56
CA GLU A 166 -3.15 5.57 -11.57
C GLU A 166 -2.06 6.64 -11.73
N ASN A 167 -2.45 7.90 -11.93
CA ASN A 167 -1.52 9.02 -12.09
C ASN A 167 -0.48 9.09 -10.95
N ARG A 168 -0.91 8.75 -9.73
CA ARG A 168 -0.05 8.77 -8.54
C ARG A 168 1.02 7.69 -8.59
N ILE A 169 0.65 6.44 -8.94
CA ILE A 169 1.64 5.36 -9.03
C ILE A 169 2.53 5.51 -10.26
N THR A 170 1.97 5.96 -11.40
CA THR A 170 2.70 6.21 -12.65
C THR A 170 3.81 7.21 -12.42
N ALA A 171 3.49 8.41 -11.91
CA ALA A 171 4.50 9.43 -11.63
C ALA A 171 5.58 8.95 -10.63
N MET A 172 5.19 8.11 -9.66
CA MET A 172 6.13 7.54 -8.70
C MET A 172 7.06 6.50 -9.32
N VAL A 173 6.58 5.70 -10.27
CA VAL A 173 7.39 4.71 -10.98
C VAL A 173 8.22 5.37 -12.08
N GLU A 174 7.73 6.40 -12.78
CA GLU A 174 8.49 7.15 -13.79
C GLU A 174 9.74 7.80 -13.19
N GLY A 175 9.60 8.51 -12.07
CA GLY A 175 10.70 9.22 -11.41
C GLY A 175 11.51 8.41 -10.40
N ARG A 176 11.29 7.09 -10.28
CA ARG A 176 11.95 6.27 -9.25
C ARG A 176 13.44 6.06 -9.56
N PRO A 177 14.40 6.33 -8.65
CA PRO A 177 15.77 5.86 -8.83
C PRO A 177 15.89 4.34 -8.65
N ASP A 178 17.09 3.79 -8.86
CA ASP A 178 17.37 2.38 -8.56
C ASP A 178 16.95 2.01 -7.14
N TRP A 179 16.32 0.84 -7.00
CA TRP A 179 15.70 0.47 -5.73
C TRP A 179 16.73 -0.12 -4.77
N VAL A 180 17.10 0.64 -3.74
CA VAL A 180 17.93 0.15 -2.62
C VAL A 180 17.18 -0.90 -1.81
N ILE A 181 17.63 -2.15 -1.89
CA ILE A 181 17.01 -3.29 -1.19
C ILE A 181 17.72 -3.69 0.10
N SER A 182 18.94 -3.22 0.37
CA SER A 182 19.69 -3.60 1.57
C SER A 182 19.41 -2.72 2.78
N ARG A 183 19.49 -3.31 3.97
CA ARG A 183 19.45 -2.64 5.27
C ARG A 183 20.50 -3.26 6.20
N GLN A 184 21.30 -2.41 6.85
CA GLN A 184 22.27 -2.83 7.89
C GLN A 184 21.55 -3.00 9.23
N ARG A 185 20.75 -4.06 9.35
CA ARG A 185 19.91 -4.38 10.51
C ARG A 185 19.99 -5.88 10.80
N ALA A 186 19.65 -6.26 12.04
CA ALA A 186 19.74 -7.65 12.49
C ALA A 186 18.45 -8.47 12.34
N TRP A 187 17.31 -7.83 12.02
CA TRP A 187 16.01 -8.51 11.93
C TRP A 187 15.36 -8.32 10.57
N GLY A 188 15.38 -9.39 9.77
CA GLY A 188 14.71 -9.52 8.48
C GLY A 188 15.37 -10.62 7.64
N VAL A 189 14.92 -10.78 6.39
CA VAL A 189 15.45 -11.82 5.50
C VAL A 189 16.85 -11.41 5.02
N PRO A 190 17.90 -12.23 5.18
CA PRO A 190 19.24 -11.90 4.72
C PRO A 190 19.33 -11.83 3.19
N ILE A 191 20.18 -10.94 2.69
CA ILE A 191 20.63 -10.96 1.29
C ILE A 191 21.64 -12.10 1.17
N ALA A 192 21.15 -13.29 0.88
CA ALA A 192 21.93 -14.53 0.87
C ALA A 192 22.78 -14.67 -0.41
N LEU A 193 23.87 -13.92 -0.47
CA LEU A 193 24.84 -13.97 -1.57
C LEU A 193 26.27 -13.91 -1.04
N TYR A 194 27.21 -14.32 -1.89
CA TYR A 194 28.65 -14.25 -1.63
C TYR A 194 29.31 -13.22 -2.54
N VAL A 195 30.26 -12.43 -2.01
CA VAL A 195 31.08 -11.49 -2.78
C VAL A 195 32.52 -11.95 -2.77
N HIS A 196 33.15 -12.06 -3.94
CA HIS A 196 34.55 -12.43 -4.04
C HIS A 196 35.44 -11.28 -3.55
N ARG A 197 36.34 -11.57 -2.61
CA ARG A 197 37.09 -10.55 -1.84
C ARG A 197 38.02 -9.69 -2.69
N GLN A 198 38.61 -10.26 -3.75
CA GLN A 198 39.57 -9.53 -4.58
C GLN A 198 38.90 -8.73 -5.71
N THR A 199 37.83 -9.28 -6.29
CA THR A 199 37.19 -8.69 -7.48
C THR A 199 35.98 -7.82 -7.12
N GLY A 200 35.38 -8.03 -5.95
CA GLY A 200 34.13 -7.37 -5.56
C GLY A 200 32.89 -7.89 -6.31
N GLU A 201 33.04 -8.91 -7.15
CA GLU A 201 31.94 -9.51 -7.90
C GLU A 201 31.16 -10.49 -7.02
N TYR A 202 29.83 -10.46 -7.13
CA TYR A 202 28.99 -11.44 -6.43
C TYR A 202 28.95 -12.77 -7.19
N LEU A 203 28.87 -13.86 -6.43
CA LEU A 203 28.80 -15.21 -6.98
C LEU A 203 27.42 -15.49 -7.56
N VAL A 204 27.37 -15.88 -8.83
CA VAL A 204 26.15 -16.32 -9.52
C VAL A 204 26.30 -17.79 -9.91
N ASP A 205 25.87 -18.68 -9.02
CA ASP A 205 25.94 -20.12 -9.22
C ASP A 205 24.62 -20.80 -8.83
N PRO A 206 23.91 -21.46 -9.78
CA PRO A 206 22.64 -22.12 -9.50
C PRO A 206 22.73 -23.24 -8.45
N ALA A 207 23.84 -23.97 -8.37
CA ALA A 207 24.00 -25.06 -7.41
C ALA A 207 24.22 -24.53 -5.99
N VAL A 208 24.98 -23.43 -5.84
CA VAL A 208 25.10 -22.71 -4.56
C VAL A 208 23.74 -22.16 -4.14
N ASN A 209 23.01 -21.49 -5.05
CA ASN A 209 21.67 -20.97 -4.77
C ASN A 209 20.69 -22.07 -4.33
N ALA A 210 20.74 -23.25 -4.98
CA ALA A 210 19.91 -24.39 -4.58
C ALA A 210 20.22 -24.86 -3.15
N ARG A 211 21.49 -24.87 -2.73
CA ARG A 211 21.89 -25.20 -1.35
C ARG A 211 21.42 -24.15 -0.36
N ILE A 212 21.50 -22.86 -0.69
CA ILE A 212 20.98 -21.76 0.14
C ILE A 212 19.47 -21.91 0.34
N VAL A 213 18.72 -22.12 -0.74
CA VAL A 213 17.26 -22.32 -0.68
C VAL A 213 16.91 -23.55 0.17
N ALA A 214 17.65 -24.65 0.02
CA ALA A 214 17.45 -25.84 0.84
C ALA A 214 17.70 -25.56 2.34
N ALA A 215 18.74 -24.80 2.67
CA ALA A 215 19.02 -24.39 4.04
C ALA A 215 17.88 -23.52 4.62
N PHE A 216 17.34 -22.59 3.84
CA PHE A 216 16.24 -21.72 4.27
C PHE A 216 14.94 -22.49 4.50
N ARG A 217 14.66 -23.50 3.66
CA ARG A 217 13.52 -24.39 3.86
C ARG A 217 13.64 -25.22 5.14
N ALA A 218 14.86 -25.59 5.53
CA ALA A 218 15.09 -26.42 6.71
C ALA A 218 15.16 -25.59 8.01
N GLY A 219 15.85 -24.45 8.00
CA GLY A 219 16.18 -23.66 9.19
C GLY A 219 15.60 -22.24 9.22
N GLY A 220 14.77 -21.87 8.24
CA GLY A 220 14.30 -20.49 8.09
C GLY A 220 15.43 -19.53 7.70
N ALA A 221 15.16 -18.22 7.81
CA ALA A 221 16.12 -17.17 7.46
C ALA A 221 17.40 -17.20 8.33
N ASP A 222 17.28 -17.66 9.58
CA ASP A 222 18.41 -17.78 10.52
C ASP A 222 19.47 -18.80 10.07
N ALA A 223 19.11 -19.69 9.15
CA ALA A 223 20.03 -20.66 8.55
C ALA A 223 21.22 -19.95 7.88
N TRP A 224 21.05 -18.75 7.33
CA TRP A 224 22.16 -18.01 6.72
C TRP A 224 23.22 -17.58 7.73
N PHE A 225 22.80 -17.04 8.88
CA PHE A 225 23.70 -16.48 9.90
C PHE A 225 24.42 -17.56 10.71
N THR A 226 23.90 -18.78 10.70
CA THR A 226 24.43 -19.92 11.47
C THR A 226 25.03 -21.01 10.58
N ALA A 227 24.99 -20.84 9.26
CA ALA A 227 25.50 -21.81 8.31
C ALA A 227 27.01 -21.98 8.39
N ASP A 228 27.46 -23.21 8.12
CA ASP A 228 28.79 -23.41 7.58
C ASP A 228 28.80 -22.95 6.10
N HIS A 229 29.34 -21.75 5.86
CA HIS A 229 29.40 -21.17 4.52
C HIS A 229 30.22 -22.00 3.53
N GLN A 230 31.19 -22.81 3.98
CA GLN A 230 31.91 -23.72 3.09
C GLN A 230 30.99 -24.83 2.57
N THR A 231 30.09 -25.34 3.41
CA THR A 231 29.06 -26.32 3.00
C THR A 231 28.10 -25.73 1.97
N LEU A 232 27.68 -24.47 2.15
CA LEU A 232 26.81 -23.79 1.18
C LEU A 232 27.51 -23.49 -0.15
N LEU A 233 28.77 -23.06 -0.10
CA LEU A 233 29.60 -22.85 -1.29
C LEU A 233 29.88 -24.15 -2.03
N GLY A 234 30.06 -25.27 -1.33
CA GLY A 234 30.41 -26.56 -1.91
C GLY A 234 31.91 -26.67 -2.22
N PRO A 235 32.34 -27.74 -2.91
CA PRO A 235 33.76 -28.02 -3.12
C PRO A 235 34.43 -27.15 -4.19
N ASP A 236 33.65 -26.51 -5.06
CA ASP A 236 34.15 -25.74 -6.21
C ASP A 236 34.67 -24.34 -5.84
N TYR A 237 34.38 -23.89 -4.61
CA TYR A 237 34.75 -22.58 -4.11
C TYR A 237 35.38 -22.67 -2.72
N ALA A 238 36.42 -21.89 -2.45
CA ALA A 238 37.00 -21.78 -1.12
C ALA A 238 36.33 -20.63 -0.36
N ALA A 239 35.77 -20.90 0.82
CA ALA A 239 35.12 -19.88 1.65
C ALA A 239 36.04 -18.71 2.03
N ALA A 240 37.36 -18.92 2.03
CA ALA A 240 38.34 -17.86 2.26
C ALA A 240 38.33 -16.77 1.18
N ASP A 241 37.98 -17.11 -0.06
CA ASP A 241 37.98 -16.18 -1.20
C ASP A 241 36.70 -15.34 -1.26
N TYR A 242 35.69 -15.70 -0.45
CA TYR A 242 34.38 -15.08 -0.45
C TYR A 242 34.03 -14.43 0.89
N GLU A 243 33.21 -13.40 0.81
CA GLU A 243 32.54 -12.77 1.93
C GLU A 243 31.04 -13.07 1.84
N ALA A 244 30.48 -13.66 2.91
CA ALA A 244 29.05 -13.81 3.05
C ALA A 244 28.43 -12.47 3.42
N VAL A 245 27.45 -12.00 2.66
CA VAL A 245 26.79 -10.72 2.93
C VAL A 245 25.97 -10.80 4.22
N GLY A 246 26.19 -9.83 5.10
CA GLY A 246 25.47 -9.69 6.38
C GLY A 246 24.28 -8.73 6.35
N ASP A 247 24.03 -8.07 5.21
CA ASP A 247 22.88 -7.19 5.02
C ASP A 247 21.57 -8.00 4.96
N ILE A 248 20.48 -7.36 5.38
CA ILE A 248 19.12 -7.90 5.20
C ILE A 248 18.37 -7.12 4.12
N LEU A 249 17.33 -7.75 3.57
CA LEU A 249 16.37 -7.14 2.68
C LEU A 249 15.54 -6.07 3.38
N ASP A 250 15.12 -5.09 2.59
CA ASP A 250 14.13 -4.10 2.98
C ASP A 250 12.78 -4.77 3.23
N VAL A 251 12.05 -4.33 4.24
CA VAL A 251 10.72 -4.89 4.57
C VAL A 251 9.68 -4.70 3.46
N TRP A 252 9.91 -3.74 2.57
CA TRP A 252 9.10 -3.60 1.36
C TRP A 252 9.37 -4.71 0.35
N PHE A 253 10.57 -5.28 0.31
CA PHE A 253 10.85 -6.47 -0.48
C PHE A 253 10.13 -7.70 0.10
N ASP A 254 10.18 -7.87 1.42
CA ASP A 254 9.48 -8.96 2.10
C ASP A 254 7.96 -8.92 1.86
N SER A 255 7.37 -7.72 1.94
CA SER A 255 5.93 -7.56 1.69
C SER A 255 5.60 -7.60 0.20
N GLY A 256 6.48 -7.10 -0.67
CA GLY A 256 6.28 -7.12 -2.13
C GLY A 256 6.22 -8.53 -2.71
N CYS A 257 6.95 -9.49 -2.14
CA CYS A 257 6.90 -10.90 -2.58
C CYS A 257 5.71 -11.71 -2.02
N THR A 258 4.78 -11.09 -1.28
CA THR A 258 3.61 -11.78 -0.70
C THR A 258 2.77 -12.53 -1.73
N TYR A 259 2.65 -12.05 -2.96
CA TYR A 259 1.91 -12.74 -4.02
C TYR A 259 2.50 -14.13 -4.32
N VAL A 260 3.82 -14.33 -4.16
CA VAL A 260 4.47 -15.63 -4.39
C VAL A 260 4.09 -16.63 -3.30
N PHE A 261 4.32 -16.29 -2.04
CA PHE A 261 4.15 -17.25 -0.94
C PHE A 261 2.73 -17.31 -0.37
N THR A 262 1.79 -16.48 -0.86
CA THR A 262 0.37 -16.56 -0.51
C THR A 262 -0.52 -16.93 -1.69
N LEU A 263 -0.48 -16.16 -2.79
CA LEU A 263 -1.36 -16.37 -3.94
C LEU A 263 -0.86 -17.53 -4.80
N GLU A 264 0.38 -17.46 -5.28
CA GLU A 264 0.92 -18.51 -6.16
C GLU A 264 1.06 -19.84 -5.43
N ALA A 265 1.52 -19.81 -4.18
CA ALA A 265 1.61 -21.01 -3.34
C ALA A 265 0.25 -21.73 -3.18
N ARG A 266 -0.87 -20.99 -3.22
CA ARG A 266 -2.22 -21.54 -3.04
C ARG A 266 -2.94 -21.83 -4.36
N TYR A 267 -2.76 -21.00 -5.37
CA TYR A 267 -3.57 -20.99 -6.59
C TYR A 267 -2.77 -21.28 -7.87
N GLY A 268 -1.45 -21.37 -7.80
CA GLY A 268 -0.56 -21.66 -8.92
C GLY A 268 0.27 -20.45 -9.34
N GLU A 269 1.48 -20.72 -9.85
CA GLU A 269 2.42 -19.71 -10.37
C GLU A 269 1.78 -18.81 -11.43
N GLY A 270 2.05 -17.51 -11.38
CA GLY A 270 1.46 -16.52 -12.28
C GLY A 270 0.04 -16.08 -11.93
N THR A 271 -0.58 -16.63 -10.88
CA THR A 271 -1.91 -16.19 -10.44
C THR A 271 -1.88 -14.75 -9.96
N ARG A 272 -2.77 -13.91 -10.51
CA ARG A 272 -2.98 -12.51 -10.10
C ARG A 272 -4.19 -12.41 -9.18
N ALA A 273 -4.08 -11.61 -8.11
CA ALA A 273 -5.23 -11.23 -7.31
C ALA A 273 -6.24 -10.44 -8.16
N ASP A 274 -7.53 -10.68 -7.96
CA ASP A 274 -8.56 -9.85 -8.60
C ASP A 274 -8.51 -8.41 -8.07
N LEU A 275 -8.21 -8.23 -6.79
CA LEU A 275 -8.17 -6.92 -6.14
C LEU A 275 -7.12 -6.86 -5.02
N TYR A 276 -6.32 -5.79 -5.03
CA TYR A 276 -5.59 -5.31 -3.85
C TYR A 276 -6.33 -4.10 -3.24
N VAL A 277 -6.46 -4.06 -1.92
CA VAL A 277 -7.16 -2.96 -1.19
C VAL A 277 -6.31 -2.47 -0.04
N GLU A 278 -5.83 -1.23 -0.10
CA GLU A 278 -5.07 -0.61 0.99
C GLU A 278 -5.14 0.93 0.97
N GLY A 279 -4.64 1.54 2.05
CA GLY A 279 -4.55 2.99 2.21
C GLY A 279 -3.67 3.67 1.14
N SER A 280 -3.94 4.96 0.91
CA SER A 280 -3.27 5.73 -0.14
C SER A 280 -1.76 5.86 0.02
N ASP A 281 -1.20 5.61 1.20
CA ASP A 281 0.24 5.53 1.44
C ASP A 281 0.90 4.34 0.72
N GLN A 282 0.16 3.29 0.39
CA GLN A 282 0.73 2.10 -0.24
C GLN A 282 1.17 2.29 -1.69
N HIS A 283 0.82 3.41 -2.35
CA HIS A 283 1.41 3.81 -3.64
C HIS A 283 2.94 3.97 -3.56
N ARG A 284 3.48 4.27 -2.35
CA ARG A 284 4.93 4.33 -2.09
C ARG A 284 5.46 3.13 -1.31
N GLY A 285 4.58 2.16 -1.03
CA GLY A 285 4.86 1.02 -0.17
C GLY A 285 4.50 -0.27 -0.90
N TRP A 286 3.50 -0.97 -0.39
CA TRP A 286 3.19 -2.34 -0.79
C TRP A 286 2.72 -2.48 -2.24
N PHE A 287 1.91 -1.54 -2.76
CA PHE A 287 1.45 -1.62 -4.16
C PHE A 287 2.63 -1.54 -5.14
N GLN A 288 3.58 -0.65 -4.85
CA GLN A 288 4.74 -0.41 -5.70
C GLN A 288 5.77 -1.53 -5.59
N SER A 289 6.11 -1.98 -4.38
CA SER A 289 7.04 -3.11 -4.20
C SER A 289 6.51 -4.38 -4.86
N SER A 290 5.25 -4.74 -4.61
CA SER A 290 4.60 -5.89 -5.26
C SER A 290 4.58 -5.76 -6.79
N LEU A 291 4.29 -4.56 -7.30
CA LEU A 291 4.34 -4.26 -8.75
C LEU A 291 5.73 -4.50 -9.32
N LEU A 292 6.77 -3.93 -8.71
CA LEU A 292 8.14 -4.01 -9.22
C LEU A 292 8.66 -5.44 -9.19
N GLU A 293 8.45 -6.16 -8.10
CA GLU A 293 8.89 -7.55 -8.00
C GLU A 293 8.17 -8.47 -8.99
N SER A 294 6.84 -8.33 -9.13
CA SER A 294 6.08 -9.13 -10.12
C SER A 294 6.41 -8.71 -11.55
N SER A 295 6.63 -7.42 -11.82
CA SER A 295 7.08 -6.95 -13.13
C SER A 295 8.45 -7.53 -13.48
N GLY A 296 9.39 -7.55 -12.53
CA GLY A 296 10.73 -8.09 -12.75
C GLY A 296 10.78 -9.62 -12.88
N THR A 297 9.84 -10.35 -12.27
CA THR A 297 9.90 -11.83 -12.21
C THR A 297 8.81 -12.56 -13.00
N ARG A 298 7.68 -11.89 -13.30
CA ARG A 298 6.51 -12.41 -14.03
C ARG A 298 6.17 -11.57 -15.26
N GLY A 299 6.66 -10.34 -15.37
CA GLY A 299 6.39 -9.44 -16.49
C GLY A 299 5.03 -8.73 -16.42
N HIS A 300 4.33 -8.79 -15.29
CA HIS A 300 3.04 -8.12 -15.08
C HIS A 300 2.83 -7.73 -13.61
N ALA A 301 1.79 -6.96 -13.30
CA ALA A 301 1.39 -6.67 -11.93
C ALA A 301 0.78 -7.91 -11.24
N PRO A 302 0.95 -8.10 -9.92
CA PRO A 302 0.40 -9.25 -9.21
C PRO A 302 -1.11 -9.13 -8.93
N TYR A 303 -1.73 -8.02 -9.37
CA TYR A 303 -3.15 -7.70 -9.19
C TYR A 303 -3.79 -7.28 -10.52
N LYS A 304 -5.09 -7.54 -10.67
CA LYS A 304 -5.90 -7.08 -11.81
C LYS A 304 -6.52 -5.70 -11.55
N ALA A 305 -6.90 -5.44 -10.30
CA ALA A 305 -7.39 -4.14 -9.86
C ALA A 305 -6.74 -3.71 -8.53
N VAL A 306 -6.66 -2.40 -8.32
CA VAL A 306 -6.27 -1.78 -7.05
C VAL A 306 -7.35 -0.81 -6.62
N LEU A 307 -7.88 -1.02 -5.41
CA LEU A 307 -8.74 -0.09 -4.71
C LEU A 307 -7.91 0.61 -3.64
N THR A 308 -7.90 1.93 -3.66
CA THR A 308 -7.22 2.71 -2.63
C THR A 308 -8.18 3.61 -1.87
N HIS A 309 -7.95 3.72 -0.56
CA HIS A 309 -8.77 4.54 0.32
C HIS A 309 -7.93 5.58 1.09
N GLY A 310 -8.60 6.64 1.55
CA GLY A 310 -8.02 7.64 2.44
C GLY A 310 -7.77 7.11 3.85
N PHE A 311 -7.24 7.98 4.70
CA PHE A 311 -7.00 7.70 6.11
C PHE A 311 -8.25 7.98 6.94
N ALA A 312 -8.42 7.19 8.01
CA ALA A 312 -9.30 7.56 9.10
C ALA A 312 -8.64 8.65 9.96
N LEU A 313 -9.34 9.76 10.14
CA LEU A 313 -8.95 10.92 10.95
C LEU A 313 -9.85 11.02 12.19
N ASP A 314 -9.38 11.74 13.21
CA ASP A 314 -10.24 12.06 14.35
C ASP A 314 -11.41 12.97 13.96
N ASP A 315 -12.32 13.22 14.90
CA ASP A 315 -13.50 14.09 14.74
C ASP A 315 -13.16 15.51 14.25
N LYS A 316 -11.94 15.98 14.54
CA LYS A 316 -11.40 17.28 14.12
C LYS A 316 -10.63 17.24 12.80
N GLY A 317 -10.57 16.08 12.12
CA GLY A 317 -9.82 15.91 10.88
C GLY A 317 -8.31 15.89 11.07
N ARG A 318 -7.82 15.51 12.25
CA ARG A 318 -6.38 15.35 12.52
C ARG A 318 -5.99 13.89 12.41
N LYS A 319 -4.78 13.65 11.92
CA LYS A 319 -4.19 12.31 11.89
C LYS A 319 -4.16 11.73 13.31
N MET A 320 -4.66 10.51 13.45
CA MET A 320 -4.64 9.81 14.73
C MET A 320 -3.22 9.39 15.11
N SER A 321 -2.83 9.63 16.37
CA SER A 321 -1.56 9.15 16.91
C SER A 321 -1.65 8.92 18.42
N LYS A 322 -0.93 7.91 18.91
CA LYS A 322 -0.89 7.58 20.35
C LYS A 322 -0.42 8.77 21.20
N SER A 323 0.53 9.57 20.69
CA SER A 323 1.06 10.74 21.38
C SER A 323 0.05 11.89 21.53
N LEU A 324 -0.88 12.04 20.58
CA LEU A 324 -1.94 13.06 20.66
C LEU A 324 -3.15 12.58 21.47
N GLY A 325 -3.19 11.31 21.89
CA GLY A 325 -4.31 10.72 22.62
C GLY A 325 -5.64 10.70 21.84
N ASN A 326 -5.60 10.92 20.52
CA ASN A 326 -6.77 11.00 19.65
C ASN A 326 -7.04 9.71 18.86
N VAL A 327 -6.46 8.59 19.29
CA VAL A 327 -6.70 7.28 18.66
C VAL A 327 -8.04 6.74 19.09
N ILE A 328 -8.85 6.35 18.12
CA ILE A 328 -10.09 5.63 18.35
C ILE A 328 -9.82 4.13 18.17
N ASP A 329 -10.06 3.35 19.23
CA ASP A 329 -9.90 1.89 19.20
C ASP A 329 -11.15 1.23 18.58
N PRO A 330 -11.02 0.51 17.44
CA PRO A 330 -12.14 -0.20 16.84
C PRO A 330 -12.81 -1.20 17.79
N LEU A 331 -12.04 -1.89 18.65
CA LEU A 331 -12.58 -2.87 19.59
C LEU A 331 -13.43 -2.21 20.67
N LYS A 332 -13.08 -0.99 21.07
CA LYS A 332 -13.91 -0.21 21.99
C LYS A 332 -15.25 0.17 21.37
N ILE A 333 -15.26 0.63 20.12
CA ILE A 333 -16.52 0.91 19.41
C ILE A 333 -17.36 -0.36 19.29
N ILE A 334 -16.75 -1.48 18.91
CA ILE A 334 -17.44 -2.78 18.79
C ILE A 334 -18.06 -3.18 20.12
N GLY A 335 -17.33 -3.01 21.25
CA GLY A 335 -17.86 -3.30 22.58
C GLY A 335 -19.01 -2.40 23.01
N GLU A 336 -19.01 -1.13 22.61
CA GLU A 336 -20.04 -0.15 22.99
C GLU A 336 -21.29 -0.19 22.09
N SER A 337 -21.10 -0.31 20.77
CA SER A 337 -22.16 -0.14 19.76
C SER A 337 -22.43 -1.38 18.91
N GLY A 338 -21.51 -2.35 18.87
CA GLY A 338 -21.57 -3.51 17.99
C GLY A 338 -20.78 -3.32 16.69
N ALA A 339 -20.33 -4.42 16.10
CA ALA A 339 -19.50 -4.41 14.89
C ALA A 339 -20.24 -3.85 13.66
N ASP A 340 -21.54 -4.11 13.53
CA ASP A 340 -22.31 -3.65 12.37
C ASP A 340 -22.48 -2.13 12.34
N ILE A 341 -22.43 -1.45 13.49
CA ILE A 341 -22.45 0.02 13.52
C ILE A 341 -21.17 0.59 12.91
N LEU A 342 -20.02 -0.02 13.23
CA LEU A 342 -18.75 0.37 12.65
C LEU A 342 -18.72 0.06 11.14
N ARG A 343 -19.22 -1.12 10.72
CA ARG A 343 -19.30 -1.49 9.30
C ARG A 343 -20.25 -0.60 8.52
N MET A 344 -21.39 -0.24 9.11
CA MET A 344 -22.36 0.70 8.55
C MET A 344 -21.71 2.07 8.34
N TRP A 345 -20.93 2.55 9.31
CA TRP A 345 -20.15 3.78 9.16
C TRP A 345 -19.16 3.65 7.99
N VAL A 346 -18.32 2.60 7.95
CA VAL A 346 -17.35 2.40 6.86
C VAL A 346 -18.05 2.42 5.49
N ALA A 347 -19.11 1.61 5.33
CA ALA A 347 -19.87 1.54 4.09
C ALA A 347 -20.49 2.89 3.72
N SER A 348 -20.87 3.72 4.70
CA SER A 348 -21.45 5.05 4.47
C SER A 348 -20.44 6.14 4.13
N THR A 349 -19.13 5.89 4.15
CA THR A 349 -18.14 6.91 3.85
C THR A 349 -17.76 6.94 2.37
N ASP A 350 -17.49 8.13 1.84
CA ASP A 350 -16.72 8.26 0.60
C ASP A 350 -15.24 8.07 0.93
N TYR A 351 -14.83 6.80 0.95
CA TYR A 351 -13.52 6.40 1.41
C TYR A 351 -12.40 6.69 0.39
N PHE A 352 -12.71 7.25 -0.79
CA PHE A 352 -11.68 7.69 -1.74
C PHE A 352 -10.90 8.91 -1.26
N ASP A 353 -11.42 9.61 -0.25
CA ASP A 353 -10.77 10.68 0.48
C ASP A 353 -10.60 10.31 1.97
N ASP A 354 -9.91 11.15 2.73
CA ASP A 354 -9.77 10.96 4.17
C ASP A 354 -11.12 11.10 4.88
N VAL A 355 -11.42 10.16 5.78
CA VAL A 355 -12.72 10.06 6.45
C VAL A 355 -12.59 10.36 7.94
N LYS A 356 -13.55 11.08 8.50
CA LYS A 356 -13.58 11.39 9.94
C LYS A 356 -14.35 10.33 10.71
N ILE A 357 -13.83 9.95 11.87
CA ILE A 357 -14.52 9.09 12.82
C ILE A 357 -14.66 9.79 14.18
N GLY A 358 -15.86 9.71 14.76
CA GLY A 358 -16.20 10.36 16.02
C GLY A 358 -17.59 9.93 16.49
N LYS A 359 -17.98 10.41 17.68
CA LYS A 359 -19.26 10.01 18.30
C LYS A 359 -20.48 10.38 17.45
N GLU A 360 -20.48 11.54 16.83
CA GLU A 360 -21.61 12.03 16.02
C GLU A 360 -21.84 11.16 14.78
N VAL A 361 -20.80 10.87 14.01
CA VAL A 361 -20.91 10.01 12.81
C VAL A 361 -21.29 8.58 13.15
N LEU A 362 -20.83 8.05 14.29
CA LEU A 362 -21.24 6.74 14.79
C LEU A 362 -22.71 6.73 15.26
N ALA A 363 -23.19 7.83 15.86
CA ALA A 363 -24.59 7.97 16.22
C ALA A 363 -25.49 7.98 14.96
N THR A 364 -25.07 8.69 13.90
CA THR A 364 -25.76 8.66 12.60
C THR A 364 -25.81 7.25 12.02
N ALA A 365 -24.69 6.51 12.03
CA ALA A 365 -24.65 5.11 11.59
C ALA A 365 -25.57 4.21 12.43
N SER A 366 -25.60 4.42 13.75
CA SER A 366 -26.48 3.71 14.68
C SER A 366 -27.97 3.97 14.39
N ASP A 367 -28.34 5.20 14.08
CA ASP A 367 -29.71 5.54 13.70
C ASP A 367 -30.12 4.91 12.37
N ALA A 368 -29.23 4.93 11.36
CA ALA A 368 -29.48 4.27 10.08
C ALA A 368 -29.65 2.75 10.25
N TYR A 369 -28.77 2.12 11.03
CA TYR A 369 -28.88 0.70 11.39
C TYR A 369 -30.20 0.38 12.11
N ARG A 370 -30.60 1.21 13.10
CA ARG A 370 -31.84 0.99 13.84
C ARG A 370 -33.07 1.07 12.94
N LYS A 371 -33.09 2.00 11.98
CA LYS A 371 -34.17 2.10 10.98
C LYS A 371 -34.25 0.84 10.13
N LEU A 372 -33.13 0.40 9.56
CA LEU A 372 -33.06 -0.83 8.77
C LEU A 372 -33.49 -2.06 9.59
N ARG A 373 -33.02 -2.16 10.83
CA ARG A 373 -33.43 -3.23 11.77
C ARG A 373 -34.94 -3.22 12.04
N ASN A 374 -35.56 -2.05 12.15
CA ASN A 374 -37.00 -1.94 12.35
C ASN A 374 -37.80 -2.40 11.13
N THR A 375 -37.29 -2.18 9.91
CA THR A 375 -37.85 -2.76 8.68
C THR A 375 -37.86 -4.28 8.77
N PHE A 376 -36.74 -4.91 9.15
CA PHE A 376 -36.70 -6.37 9.38
C PHE A 376 -37.63 -6.84 10.50
N ARG A 377 -37.74 -6.07 11.59
CA ARG A 377 -38.66 -6.40 12.68
C ARG A 377 -40.11 -6.42 12.20
N TYR A 378 -40.51 -5.46 11.36
CA TYR A 378 -41.84 -5.45 10.77
C TYR A 378 -42.05 -6.65 9.85
N LEU A 379 -41.09 -6.94 8.96
CA LEU A 379 -41.15 -8.10 8.06
C LEU A 379 -41.33 -9.41 8.82
N LEU A 380 -40.51 -9.65 9.85
CA LEU A 380 -40.60 -10.86 10.68
C LEU A 380 -41.96 -10.99 11.39
N GLY A 381 -42.49 -9.88 11.92
CA GLY A 381 -43.81 -9.89 12.56
C GLY A 381 -44.95 -10.13 11.56
N ALA A 382 -44.88 -9.56 10.37
CA ALA A 382 -45.88 -9.73 9.32
C ALA A 382 -45.85 -11.12 8.66
N LEU A 383 -44.70 -11.78 8.70
CA LEU A 383 -44.47 -13.12 8.18
C LEU A 383 -44.67 -14.24 9.21
N ASP A 384 -45.10 -13.91 10.43
CA ASP A 384 -45.40 -14.93 11.44
C ASP A 384 -46.46 -15.92 10.95
N GLY A 385 -46.12 -17.21 10.93
CA GLY A 385 -46.98 -18.27 10.38
C GLY A 385 -47.22 -18.23 8.87
N PHE A 386 -46.44 -17.47 8.10
CA PHE A 386 -46.52 -17.50 6.63
C PHE A 386 -46.14 -18.88 6.09
N THR A 387 -46.94 -19.41 5.18
CA THR A 387 -46.68 -20.68 4.49
C THR A 387 -46.72 -20.49 2.98
N GLU A 388 -46.11 -21.42 2.24
CA GLU A 388 -46.11 -21.38 0.78
C GLU A 388 -47.52 -21.47 0.17
N GLU A 389 -48.47 -22.04 0.91
CA GLU A 389 -49.89 -22.12 0.53
C GLU A 389 -50.55 -20.74 0.44
N GLU A 390 -50.06 -19.75 1.20
CA GLU A 390 -50.52 -18.37 1.12
C GLU A 390 -50.00 -17.65 -0.13
N ARG A 391 -48.97 -18.18 -0.82
CA ARG A 391 -48.34 -17.49 -1.95
C ARG A 391 -49.35 -17.17 -3.05
N VAL A 392 -49.23 -15.98 -3.61
CA VAL A 392 -50.01 -15.52 -4.77
C VAL A 392 -49.07 -15.37 -5.95
N ALA A 393 -49.49 -15.81 -7.14
CA ALA A 393 -48.72 -15.60 -8.36
C ALA A 393 -48.70 -14.12 -8.72
N VAL A 394 -47.57 -13.62 -9.25
CA VAL A 394 -47.39 -12.18 -9.57
C VAL A 394 -48.47 -11.62 -10.49
N ALA A 395 -48.98 -12.45 -11.42
CA ALA A 395 -50.06 -12.05 -12.34
C ALA A 395 -51.38 -11.76 -11.63
N ASP A 396 -51.63 -12.40 -10.48
CA ASP A 396 -52.86 -12.27 -9.69
C ASP A 396 -52.73 -11.24 -8.56
N MET A 397 -51.54 -10.65 -8.39
CA MET A 397 -51.30 -9.63 -7.37
C MET A 397 -51.91 -8.28 -7.78
N PRO A 398 -52.42 -7.48 -6.81
CA PRO A 398 -52.81 -6.10 -7.08
C PRO A 398 -51.61 -5.26 -7.55
N GLU A 399 -51.91 -4.13 -8.22
CA GLU A 399 -50.89 -3.31 -8.88
C GLU A 399 -49.78 -2.80 -7.96
N LEU A 400 -50.12 -2.49 -6.70
CA LEU A 400 -49.14 -2.00 -5.72
C LEU A 400 -48.08 -3.05 -5.38
N GLU A 401 -48.48 -4.32 -5.20
CA GLU A 401 -47.53 -5.41 -4.94
C GLU A 401 -46.59 -5.61 -6.13
N ARG A 402 -47.12 -5.58 -7.36
CA ARG A 402 -46.30 -5.67 -8.57
C ARG A 402 -45.35 -4.47 -8.71
N TYR A 403 -45.80 -3.27 -8.34
CA TYR A 403 -44.96 -2.07 -8.32
C TYR A 403 -43.78 -2.23 -7.36
N VAL A 404 -44.01 -2.73 -6.13
CA VAL A 404 -42.93 -2.94 -5.16
C VAL A 404 -41.95 -4.02 -5.63
N LEU A 405 -42.43 -5.11 -6.25
CA LEU A 405 -41.56 -6.11 -6.86
C LEU A 405 -40.71 -5.52 -8.01
N HIS A 406 -41.29 -4.65 -8.82
CA HIS A 406 -40.55 -3.93 -9.86
C HIS A 406 -39.46 -3.03 -9.25
N ARG A 407 -39.79 -2.25 -8.22
CA ARG A 407 -38.83 -1.41 -7.48
C ARG A 407 -37.70 -2.23 -6.86
N LEU A 408 -38.01 -3.39 -6.30
CA LEU A 408 -37.01 -4.31 -5.77
C LEU A 408 -36.05 -4.82 -6.86
N GLY A 409 -36.56 -5.12 -8.06
CA GLY A 409 -35.73 -5.52 -9.20
C GLY A 409 -34.83 -4.40 -9.72
N MET A 410 -35.32 -3.16 -9.73
CA MET A 410 -34.49 -1.98 -10.02
C MET A 410 -33.38 -1.82 -8.99
N LEU A 411 -33.71 -1.94 -7.70
CA LEU A 411 -32.75 -1.87 -6.61
C LEU A 411 -31.65 -2.93 -6.76
N ASP A 412 -31.96 -4.19 -7.08
CA ASP A 412 -30.94 -5.24 -7.30
C ASP A 412 -29.91 -4.82 -8.36
N THR A 413 -30.40 -4.22 -9.45
CA THR A 413 -29.55 -3.76 -10.55
C THR A 413 -28.60 -2.64 -10.07
N GLU A 414 -29.15 -1.63 -9.40
CA GLU A 414 -28.37 -0.48 -8.91
C GLU A 414 -27.38 -0.87 -7.79
N LEU A 415 -27.76 -1.80 -6.91
CA LEU A 415 -26.89 -2.36 -5.88
C LEU A 415 -25.73 -3.14 -6.49
N ARG A 416 -26.01 -3.95 -7.53
CA ARG A 416 -24.97 -4.71 -8.25
C ARG A 416 -23.98 -3.77 -8.93
N GLU A 417 -24.46 -2.72 -9.59
CA GLU A 417 -23.61 -1.68 -10.19
C GLU A 417 -22.71 -1.04 -9.13
N ALA A 418 -23.29 -0.57 -8.01
CA ALA A 418 -22.54 0.04 -6.93
C ALA A 418 -21.49 -0.91 -6.35
N ALA A 419 -21.82 -2.19 -6.14
CA ALA A 419 -20.88 -3.18 -5.65
C ALA A 419 -19.72 -3.43 -6.63
N THR A 420 -20.00 -3.55 -7.93
CA THR A 420 -18.95 -3.74 -8.96
C THR A 420 -18.07 -2.50 -9.16
N GLY A 421 -18.62 -1.31 -8.94
CA GLY A 421 -17.88 -0.04 -8.92
C GLY A 421 -17.17 0.25 -7.60
N TYR A 422 -17.31 -0.63 -6.60
CA TYR A 422 -16.86 -0.43 -5.22
C TYR A 422 -17.50 0.80 -4.53
N GLU A 423 -18.63 1.31 -5.01
CA GLU A 423 -19.32 2.48 -4.48
C GLU A 423 -20.19 2.13 -3.25
N PHE A 424 -19.58 1.63 -2.16
CA PHE A 424 -20.32 1.16 -0.98
C PHE A 424 -21.16 2.24 -0.29
N ASN A 425 -20.76 3.53 -0.39
CA ASN A 425 -21.59 4.64 0.06
C ASN A 425 -22.89 4.76 -0.73
N ARG A 426 -22.84 4.58 -2.05
CA ARG A 426 -24.03 4.54 -2.90
C ARG A 426 -24.86 3.30 -2.58
N TYR A 427 -24.21 2.14 -2.44
CA TYR A 427 -24.87 0.88 -2.09
C TYR A 427 -25.72 1.01 -0.82
N ILE A 428 -25.11 1.51 0.27
CA ILE A 428 -25.82 1.59 1.55
C ILE A 428 -26.93 2.64 1.54
N ARG A 429 -26.74 3.76 0.84
CA ARG A 429 -27.79 4.78 0.67
C ARG A 429 -29.00 4.22 -0.06
N LEU A 430 -28.79 3.58 -1.23
CA LEU A 430 -29.86 2.94 -1.99
C LEU A 430 -30.67 1.97 -1.13
N LEU A 431 -29.98 1.12 -0.36
CA LEU A 431 -30.63 0.14 0.52
C LEU A 431 -31.42 0.82 1.66
N THR A 432 -30.84 1.81 2.33
CA THR A 432 -31.52 2.51 3.43
C THR A 432 -32.67 3.37 2.96
N ASP A 433 -32.55 4.00 1.79
CA ASP A 433 -33.58 4.85 1.22
C ASP A 433 -34.78 3.99 0.78
N PHE A 434 -34.53 2.85 0.12
CA PHE A 434 -35.58 1.89 -0.20
C PHE A 434 -36.30 1.36 1.06
N ALA A 435 -35.54 1.00 2.11
CA ALA A 435 -36.12 0.52 3.35
C ALA A 435 -36.97 1.58 4.09
N ASN A 436 -36.56 2.85 4.03
CA ASN A 436 -37.23 3.95 4.73
C ASN A 436 -38.40 4.52 3.94
N GLU A 437 -38.19 4.83 2.66
CA GLU A 437 -39.12 5.60 1.84
C GLU A 437 -40.10 4.68 1.13
N ASP A 438 -39.60 3.74 0.31
CA ASP A 438 -40.43 2.84 -0.48
C ASP A 438 -41.17 1.82 0.40
N LEU A 439 -40.49 1.27 1.42
CA LEU A 439 -41.07 0.26 2.31
C LEU A 439 -41.76 0.87 3.53
N SER A 440 -41.00 1.43 4.48
CA SER A 440 -41.57 1.81 5.78
C SER A 440 -42.58 2.95 5.68
N ALA A 441 -42.26 4.03 4.95
CA ALA A 441 -43.11 5.21 4.87
C ALA A 441 -44.28 5.06 3.89
N PHE A 442 -44.15 4.18 2.89
CA PHE A 442 -45.15 4.00 1.86
C PHE A 442 -45.81 2.62 1.91
N PHE A 443 -45.13 1.57 1.45
CA PHE A 443 -45.78 0.26 1.23
C PHE A 443 -46.34 -0.34 2.51
N PHE A 444 -45.57 -0.32 3.60
CA PHE A 444 -45.99 -0.89 4.88
C PHE A 444 -47.14 -0.13 5.50
N ASP A 445 -47.11 1.21 5.43
CA ASP A 445 -48.18 2.03 6.02
C ASP A 445 -49.49 1.88 5.23
N VAL A 446 -49.42 1.87 3.90
CA VAL A 446 -50.59 1.66 3.02
C VAL A 446 -51.20 0.27 3.20
N ARG A 447 -50.38 -0.78 3.43
CA ARG A 447 -50.84 -2.17 3.51
C ARG A 447 -51.04 -2.72 4.92
N LYS A 448 -50.68 -2.00 5.98
CA LYS A 448 -50.89 -2.49 7.36
C LYS A 448 -52.36 -2.81 7.64
N ASP A 449 -53.29 -2.04 7.10
CA ASP A 449 -54.72 -2.28 7.30
C ASP A 449 -55.16 -3.59 6.64
N SER A 450 -54.68 -3.86 5.42
CA SER A 450 -54.93 -5.15 4.77
C SER A 450 -54.28 -6.33 5.50
N LEU A 451 -53.13 -6.12 6.16
CA LEU A 451 -52.51 -7.17 6.96
C LEU A 451 -53.33 -7.50 8.23
N TYR A 452 -53.88 -6.47 8.88
CA TYR A 452 -54.52 -6.56 10.20
C TYR A 452 -56.04 -6.80 10.15
N CYS A 453 -56.71 -6.31 9.11
CA CYS A 453 -58.17 -6.25 9.04
C CYS A 453 -58.78 -7.17 7.98
N ASP A 454 -58.08 -7.45 6.87
CA ASP A 454 -58.61 -8.35 5.84
C ASP A 454 -58.60 -9.81 6.31
N ALA A 455 -59.54 -10.61 5.80
CA ALA A 455 -59.57 -12.05 6.05
C ALA A 455 -58.27 -12.74 5.59
N ALA A 456 -57.88 -13.81 6.28
CA ALA A 456 -56.65 -14.56 5.99
C ALA A 456 -56.54 -15.00 4.52
N GLU A 457 -57.65 -15.42 3.92
CA GLU A 457 -57.74 -15.87 2.52
C GLU A 457 -57.91 -14.75 1.50
N SER A 458 -57.96 -13.48 1.93
CA SER A 458 -58.05 -12.35 0.99
C SER A 458 -56.82 -12.34 0.09
N VAL A 459 -57.06 -12.31 -1.23
CA VAL A 459 -55.99 -12.21 -2.24
C VAL A 459 -55.09 -11.01 -1.96
N LYS A 460 -55.64 -9.89 -1.47
CA LYS A 460 -54.87 -8.69 -1.14
C LYS A 460 -53.92 -8.93 0.03
N ARG A 461 -54.40 -9.51 1.13
CA ARG A 461 -53.58 -9.85 2.31
C ARG A 461 -52.49 -10.85 1.93
N ARG A 462 -52.86 -11.93 1.22
CA ARG A 462 -51.93 -12.96 0.76
C ARG A 462 -50.87 -12.43 -0.21
N SER A 463 -51.27 -11.55 -1.15
CA SER A 463 -50.32 -10.89 -2.07
C SER A 463 -49.34 -10.01 -1.32
N TYR A 464 -49.81 -9.22 -0.35
CA TYR A 464 -48.95 -8.41 0.50
C TYR A 464 -47.91 -9.27 1.22
N ARG A 465 -48.34 -10.34 1.91
CA ARG A 465 -47.42 -11.27 2.60
C ARG A 465 -46.45 -11.97 1.65
N SER A 466 -46.89 -12.34 0.44
CA SER A 466 -46.01 -12.91 -0.60
C SER A 466 -44.89 -11.95 -1.02
N VAL A 467 -45.19 -10.65 -1.13
CA VAL A 467 -44.18 -9.62 -1.41
C VAL A 467 -43.27 -9.40 -0.21
N LEU A 468 -43.80 -9.36 1.02
CA LEU A 468 -42.97 -9.24 2.23
C LEU A 468 -41.97 -10.39 2.37
N ASP A 469 -42.38 -11.62 2.03
CA ASP A 469 -41.50 -12.80 2.03
C ASP A 469 -40.35 -12.63 1.01
N THR A 470 -40.70 -12.18 -0.20
CA THR A 470 -39.72 -11.88 -1.26
C THR A 470 -38.75 -10.78 -0.82
N LEU A 471 -39.27 -9.70 -0.22
CA LEU A 471 -38.49 -8.58 0.30
C LEU A 471 -37.56 -9.03 1.43
N PHE A 472 -38.04 -9.82 2.39
CA PHE A 472 -37.23 -10.34 3.48
C PHE A 472 -36.02 -11.12 2.94
N HIS A 473 -36.27 -12.05 2.03
CA HIS A 473 -35.20 -12.85 1.44
C HIS A 473 -34.24 -12.05 0.56
N ALA A 474 -34.70 -11.01 -0.13
CA ALA A 474 -33.84 -10.12 -0.90
C ALA A 474 -32.97 -9.25 0.04
N LEU A 475 -33.59 -8.55 0.99
CA LEU A 475 -32.90 -7.63 1.91
C LEU A 475 -31.90 -8.32 2.84
N VAL A 476 -32.11 -9.59 3.21
CA VAL A 476 -31.11 -10.36 3.99
C VAL A 476 -29.86 -10.69 3.16
N ARG A 477 -29.99 -10.79 1.83
CA ARG A 477 -28.87 -11.12 0.93
C ARG A 477 -28.09 -9.89 0.47
N TYR A 478 -28.77 -8.76 0.37
CA TYR A 478 -28.15 -7.45 0.13
C TYR A 478 -27.36 -6.99 1.35
#